data_AF-A0A395X7K4-F1
#
_entry.id   AF-A0A395X7K4-F1
#
_cell.length_a   1.000
_cell.length_b   1.000
_cell.length_c   1.000
_cell.angle_alpha   90.00
_cell.angle_beta   90.00
_cell.angle_gamma   90.00
#
_symmetry.space_group_name_H-M   'P 1'
#
loop_
_entity.id
_entity.type
_entity.pdbx_description
1 polymer ?
#
loop_
_entity_poly.entity_id
_entity_poly.type
_entity_poly.pdbx_seq_one_letter_code
_entity_poly.pdbx_strand_id
1 'polypeptide(L)'
;MERLTERYDITPDGESDVWVKQHDYISAARKLCDYEDLEEQGLLVRLPCPIGTTVWDICGMDIRENVLSGIECGKDGKQFLWANHDEWLGELNDLVFLTREEAEKKLEEMKNG
;
A
#
# COMPACT_ATOMS: atom_id res chain seq x y z
N MET A 1 -2.64 -18.17 0.23
CA MET A 1 -3.30 -18.55 -1.04
C MET A 1 -2.23 -18.69 -2.11
N GLU A 2 -2.25 -19.75 -2.91
CA GLU A 2 -1.25 -19.94 -3.96
C GLU A 2 -1.49 -18.99 -5.14
N ARG A 3 -0.40 -18.50 -5.74
CA ARG A 3 -0.44 -17.63 -6.91
C ARG A 3 -0.61 -18.49 -8.16
N LEU A 4 -1.63 -18.20 -8.99
CA LEU A 4 -1.94 -18.96 -10.23
C LEU A 4 -1.23 -18.41 -11.48
N THR A 5 -0.58 -17.25 -11.38
CA THR A 5 0.05 -16.56 -12.51
C THR A 5 1.52 -16.26 -12.27
N GLU A 6 2.32 -16.23 -13.34
CA GLU A 6 3.74 -15.88 -13.33
C GLU A 6 4.01 -14.69 -14.24
N ARG A 7 5.03 -13.90 -13.91
CA ARG A 7 5.53 -12.81 -14.76
C ARG A 7 6.90 -13.18 -15.30
N TYR A 8 7.17 -12.88 -16.57
CA TYR A 8 8.50 -13.01 -17.17
C TYR A 8 9.15 -11.64 -17.39
N ASP A 9 10.43 -11.51 -17.03
CA ASP A 9 11.18 -10.26 -17.14
C ASP A 9 11.46 -9.86 -18.60
N ILE A 10 11.45 -10.82 -19.53
CA ILE A 10 11.73 -10.62 -20.94
C ILE A 10 10.71 -11.42 -21.74
N THR A 11 9.80 -10.72 -22.42
CA THR A 11 8.86 -11.32 -23.39
C THR A 11 9.63 -11.57 -24.69
N PRO A 12 9.80 -12.82 -25.17
CA PRO A 12 10.64 -13.14 -26.33
C PRO A 12 10.19 -12.51 -27.67
N ASP A 13 9.03 -11.85 -27.71
CA ASP A 13 8.30 -11.53 -28.93
C ASP A 13 7.28 -10.37 -28.77
N GLY A 14 7.27 -9.70 -27.61
CA GLY A 14 6.28 -8.65 -27.31
C GLY A 14 4.88 -9.18 -26.96
N GLU A 15 4.73 -10.49 -26.72
CA GLU A 15 3.52 -11.05 -26.13
C GLU A 15 3.40 -10.73 -24.62
N SER A 16 2.23 -11.07 -24.03
CA SER A 16 1.85 -10.85 -22.63
C SER A 16 2.98 -11.20 -21.64
N ASP A 17 3.23 -10.32 -20.68
CA ASP A 17 4.19 -10.53 -19.58
C ASP A 17 3.63 -11.45 -18.48
N VAL A 18 2.37 -11.86 -18.55
CA VAL A 18 1.67 -12.68 -17.54
C VAL A 18 1.15 -13.99 -18.14
N TRP A 19 1.39 -15.10 -17.44
CA TRP A 19 0.98 -16.45 -17.83
C TRP A 19 0.29 -17.22 -16.70
N VAL A 20 -0.65 -18.10 -17.04
CA VAL A 20 -1.34 -18.97 -16.06
C VAL A 20 -0.56 -20.29 -15.90
N LYS A 21 -0.19 -20.61 -14.65
CA LYS A 21 0.52 -21.85 -14.33
C LYS A 21 -0.29 -23.06 -14.80
N GLN A 22 0.40 -24.05 -15.37
CA GLN A 22 -0.21 -25.28 -15.86
C GLN A 22 -1.32 -25.08 -16.91
N HIS A 23 -1.44 -23.89 -17.50
CA HIS A 23 -2.53 -23.53 -18.41
C HIS A 23 -3.94 -23.71 -17.80
N ASP A 24 -4.07 -23.63 -16.47
CA ASP A 24 -5.36 -23.75 -15.78
C ASP A 24 -6.16 -22.42 -15.82
N TYR A 25 -6.57 -22.04 -17.03
CA TYR A 25 -7.31 -20.81 -17.28
C TYR A 25 -8.69 -20.79 -16.61
N ILE A 26 -9.28 -21.96 -16.34
CA ILE A 26 -10.58 -22.05 -15.66
C ILE A 26 -10.43 -21.58 -14.21
N SER A 27 -9.42 -22.08 -13.49
CA SER A 27 -9.18 -21.65 -12.10
C SER A 27 -8.75 -20.18 -12.03
N ALA A 28 -7.93 -19.72 -12.99
CA ALA A 28 -7.54 -18.31 -13.06
C ALA A 28 -8.74 -17.39 -13.29
N ALA A 29 -9.64 -17.73 -14.22
CA ALA A 29 -10.84 -16.94 -14.52
C ALA A 29 -11.81 -16.88 -13.33
N ARG A 30 -12.03 -18.01 -12.64
CA ARG A 30 -12.85 -18.03 -11.42
C ARG A 30 -12.29 -17.12 -10.33
N LYS A 31 -10.98 -17.20 -10.09
CA LYS A 31 -10.31 -16.35 -9.10
C LYS A 31 -10.36 -14.87 -9.50
N LEU A 32 -10.27 -14.55 -10.79
CA LEU A 32 -10.42 -13.18 -11.27
C LEU A 32 -11.83 -12.65 -11.01
N CYS A 33 -12.86 -13.44 -11.32
CA CYS A 33 -14.26 -13.12 -11.01
C CYS A 33 -14.44 -12.81 -9.51
N ASP A 34 -13.86 -13.63 -8.62
CA ASP A 34 -13.93 -13.38 -7.18
C ASP A 34 -13.31 -12.02 -6.79
N TYR A 35 -12.21 -11.60 -7.43
CA TYR A 35 -11.58 -10.30 -7.18
C TYR A 35 -12.40 -9.13 -7.73
N GLU A 36 -12.96 -9.27 -8.93
CA GLU A 36 -13.83 -8.27 -9.55
C GLU A 36 -15.08 -8.05 -8.68
N ASP A 37 -15.71 -9.12 -8.20
CA ASP A 37 -16.85 -9.06 -7.27
C ASP A 37 -16.48 -8.35 -5.96
N LEU A 38 -15.28 -8.61 -5.40
CA LEU A 38 -14.80 -7.93 -4.19
C LEU A 38 -14.51 -6.44 -4.45
N GLU A 39 -14.01 -6.07 -5.64
CA GLU A 39 -13.80 -4.67 -6.02
C GLU A 39 -15.14 -3.93 -6.16
N GLU A 40 -16.12 -4.52 -6.86
CA GLU A 40 -17.48 -3.97 -7.01
C GLU A 40 -18.21 -3.79 -5.67
N GLN A 41 -18.02 -4.74 -4.74
CA GLN A 41 -18.57 -4.65 -3.38
C GLN A 41 -17.82 -3.67 -2.46
N GLY A 42 -16.67 -3.14 -2.89
CA GLY A 42 -15.84 -2.28 -2.05
C GLY A 42 -15.12 -3.00 -0.91
N LEU A 43 -14.86 -4.30 -1.05
CA LEU A 43 -14.18 -5.15 -0.07
C LEU A 43 -12.66 -5.27 -0.30
N LEU A 44 -12.13 -4.64 -1.35
CA LEU A 44 -10.70 -4.51 -1.59
C LEU A 44 -10.17 -3.14 -1.14
N VAL A 45 -9.20 -3.16 -0.22
CA VAL A 45 -8.47 -1.95 0.20
C VAL A 45 -7.15 -1.89 -0.56
N ARG A 46 -6.91 -0.78 -1.27
CA ARG A 46 -5.60 -0.48 -1.85
C ARG A 46 -4.73 0.20 -0.79
N LEU A 47 -3.70 -0.50 -0.35
CA LEU A 47 -2.72 0.06 0.59
C LEU A 47 -1.87 1.12 -0.14
N PRO A 48 -1.53 2.25 0.51
CA PRO A 48 -0.67 3.28 -0.06
C PRO A 48 0.76 2.78 -0.28
N CYS A 49 1.20 1.82 0.52
CA CYS A 49 2.49 1.13 0.40
C CYS A 49 2.42 -0.26 1.06
N PRO A 50 3.39 -1.15 0.80
CA PRO A 50 3.50 -2.44 1.49
C PRO A 50 3.67 -2.31 3.01
N ILE A 51 3.12 -3.27 3.76
CA ILE A 51 3.51 -3.46 5.17
C ILE A 51 5.01 -3.79 5.23
N GLY A 52 5.71 -3.24 6.21
CA GLY A 52 7.17 -3.32 6.32
C GLY A 52 7.91 -2.19 5.60
N THR A 53 7.21 -1.29 4.91
CA THR A 53 7.82 -0.09 4.32
C THR A 53 8.23 0.90 5.42
N THR A 54 9.43 1.48 5.28
CA THR A 54 9.87 2.61 6.10
C THR A 54 9.00 3.83 5.83
N VAL A 55 8.53 4.47 6.88
CA VAL A 55 7.70 5.69 6.86
C VAL A 55 8.26 6.71 7.84
N TRP A 56 7.88 7.97 7.66
CA TRP A 56 8.37 9.08 8.49
C TRP A 56 7.20 9.84 9.08
N ASP A 57 7.11 9.90 10.41
CA ASP A 57 6.08 10.67 11.09
C ASP A 57 6.66 11.94 11.73
N ILE A 58 5.83 12.97 11.76
CA ILE A 58 6.12 14.24 12.44
C ILE A 58 5.57 14.14 13.86
N CYS A 59 6.47 14.16 14.84
CA CYS A 59 6.12 14.14 16.26
C CYS A 59 6.68 15.39 16.95
N GLY A 60 5.84 16.40 17.16
CA GLY A 60 6.26 17.70 17.69
C GLY A 60 7.05 18.50 16.66
N MET A 61 8.33 18.76 16.93
CA MET A 61 9.24 19.49 16.01
C MET A 61 10.28 18.57 15.36
N ASP A 62 10.11 17.25 15.46
CA ASP A 62 11.05 16.25 14.99
C ASP A 62 10.39 15.25 14.02
N ILE A 63 11.22 14.60 13.21
CA ILE A 63 10.82 13.57 12.25
C ILE A 63 11.39 12.24 12.72
N ARG A 64 10.50 11.28 12.98
CA ARG A 64 10.87 9.94 13.41
C ARG A 64 10.80 8.98 12.21
N GLU A 65 11.70 8.01 12.20
CA GLU A 65 11.68 6.91 11.23
C GLU A 65 10.97 5.71 11.86
N ASN A 66 10.03 5.12 11.12
CA ASN A 66 9.22 4.01 11.58
C ASN A 66 9.03 2.96 10.48
N VAL A 67 8.59 1.76 10.86
CA VAL A 67 8.24 0.69 9.93
C VAL A 67 6.74 0.44 9.99
N LEU A 68 6.08 0.54 8.84
CA LEU A 68 4.64 0.36 8.74
C LEU A 68 4.24 -1.07 9.14
N SER A 69 3.32 -1.19 10.09
CA SER A 69 2.79 -2.46 10.59
C SER A 69 1.28 -2.61 10.41
N GLY A 70 0.55 -1.51 10.20
CA GLY A 70 -0.90 -1.54 10.02
C GLY A 70 -1.46 -0.24 9.44
N ILE A 71 -2.65 -0.34 8.85
CA ILE A 71 -3.40 0.78 8.29
C ILE A 71 -4.84 0.69 8.78
N GLU A 72 -5.39 1.82 9.20
CA GLU A 72 -6.78 2.01 9.54
C GLU A 72 -7.43 2.97 8.53
N CYS A 73 -8.62 2.62 8.04
CA CYS A 73 -9.39 3.45 7.11
C CYS A 73 -10.54 4.13 7.87
N GLY A 74 -10.51 5.46 7.91
CA GLY A 74 -11.59 6.29 8.45
C GLY A 74 -12.85 6.24 7.59
N LYS A 75 -13.98 6.66 8.16
CA LYS A 75 -15.29 6.73 7.46
C LYS A 75 -15.29 7.69 6.26
N ASP A 76 -14.37 8.65 6.25
CA ASP A 76 -14.15 9.64 5.21
C ASP A 76 -13.09 9.22 4.17
N GLY A 77 -12.61 7.98 4.24
CA GLY A 77 -11.60 7.44 3.33
C GLY A 77 -10.17 7.82 3.69
N LYS A 78 -9.96 8.55 4.80
CA LYS A 78 -8.63 8.85 5.32
C LYS A 78 -7.92 7.59 5.78
N GLN A 79 -6.60 7.57 5.64
CA GLN A 79 -5.76 6.44 6.02
C GLN A 79 -4.87 6.84 7.20
N PHE A 80 -4.89 6.04 8.25
CA PHE A 80 -4.09 6.24 9.45
C PHE A 80 -3.09 5.08 9.59
N LEU A 81 -1.83 5.41 9.84
CA LEU A 81 -0.73 4.45 9.82
C LEU A 81 -0.30 4.09 11.24
N TRP A 82 0.13 2.83 11.39
CA TRP A 82 0.57 2.25 12.65
C TRP A 82 1.96 1.64 12.54
N ALA A 83 2.81 1.79 13.56
CA ALA A 83 4.11 1.14 13.72
C ALA A 83 4.11 0.22 14.94
N ASN A 84 5.14 -0.64 15.06
CA ASN A 84 5.37 -1.50 16.23
C ASN A 84 4.18 -2.40 16.63
N HIS A 85 3.24 -2.65 15.71
CA HIS A 85 1.94 -3.30 15.91
C HIS A 85 0.90 -2.54 16.74
N ASP A 86 1.29 -1.59 17.60
CA ASP A 86 0.39 -0.88 18.52
C ASP A 86 0.61 0.63 18.63
N GLU A 87 1.60 1.20 17.93
CA GLU A 87 1.86 2.64 17.93
C GLU A 87 1.11 3.33 16.79
N TRP A 88 0.15 4.18 17.14
CA TRP A 88 -0.52 5.05 16.17
C TRP A 88 0.42 6.19 15.75
N LEU A 89 0.72 6.29 14.45
CA LEU A 89 1.62 7.32 13.91
C LEU A 89 0.87 8.59 13.51
N GLY A 90 -0.30 8.44 12.88
CA GLY A 90 -1.08 9.57 12.37
C GLY A 90 -1.69 9.33 10.99
N GLU A 91 -2.32 10.38 10.45
CA GLU A 91 -2.91 10.41 9.10
C GLU A 91 -1.82 10.47 8.02
N LEU A 92 -1.97 9.66 6.96
CA LEU A 92 -1.11 9.68 5.79
C LEU A 92 -1.18 11.04 5.07
N ASN A 93 -0.02 11.56 4.66
CA ASN A 93 0.16 12.86 4.00
C ASN A 93 -0.18 14.10 4.86
N ASP A 94 -0.51 13.90 6.15
CA ASP A 94 -0.67 15.00 7.10
C ASP A 94 0.36 14.93 8.23
N LEU A 95 0.45 13.78 8.90
CA LEU A 95 1.44 13.52 9.95
C LEU A 95 2.46 12.45 9.55
N VAL A 96 2.10 11.52 8.66
CA VAL A 96 2.95 10.40 8.25
C VAL A 96 3.18 10.42 6.75
N PHE A 97 4.42 10.22 6.33
CA PHE A 97 4.87 10.36 4.94
C PHE A 97 5.63 9.11 4.48
N LEU A 98 5.55 8.83 3.18
CA LEU A 98 6.26 7.71 2.54
C LEU A 98 7.69 8.06 2.14
N THR A 99 8.09 9.32 2.31
CA THR A 99 9.47 9.77 2.14
C THR A 99 9.84 10.77 3.23
N ARG A 100 11.12 10.78 3.60
CA ARG A 100 11.66 11.78 4.54
C ARG A 100 11.52 13.21 4.02
N GLU A 101 11.74 13.40 2.71
CA GLU A 101 11.67 14.72 2.07
C GLU A 101 10.28 15.35 2.19
N GLU A 102 9.21 14.57 2.00
CA GLU A 102 7.83 15.03 2.18
C GLU A 102 7.56 15.43 3.64
N ALA A 103 8.05 14.66 4.61
CA ALA A 103 7.94 15.00 6.03
C ALA A 103 8.70 16.29 6.38
N GLU A 104 9.92 16.46 5.87
CA GLU A 104 10.72 17.67 6.07
C GLU A 104 10.03 18.92 5.51
N LYS A 105 9.47 18.81 4.30
CA LYS A 105 8.70 19.89 3.68
C LYS A 105 7.49 20.28 4.52
N LYS A 106 6.69 19.29 4.96
CA LYS A 106 5.51 19.55 5.79
C LYS A 106 5.90 20.17 7.14
N LEU A 107 6.94 19.68 7.79
CA LEU A 107 7.41 20.23 9.07
C LEU A 107 7.83 21.70 8.93
N GLU A 108 8.47 22.07 7.81
CA GLU A 108 8.84 23.46 7.53
C GLU A 108 7.61 24.35 7.28
N GLU A 109 6.59 23.84 6.57
CA GLU A 109 5.31 24.52 6.41
C GLU A 109 4.64 24.79 7.77
N MET A 110 4.68 23.81 8.68
CA MET A 110 4.11 23.94 10.04
C MET A 110 4.87 24.93 10.92
N LYS A 111 6.17 25.13 10.71
CA LYS A 111 6.99 26.13 11.44
C LYS A 111 6.75 27.56 10.98
N ASN A 112 6.34 27.73 9.72
CA ASN A 112 6.18 29.04 9.08
C ASN A 112 4.72 29.53 9.03
N GLY A 113 3.76 28.75 9.53
CA GLY A 113 2.34 29.10 9.65
C GLY A 113 1.97 29.57 11.05
#